data_AF-A0A1K1MZ43-F1
#
_entry.id   AF-A0A1K1MZ43-F1
#
_cell.length_a   1.000
_cell.length_b   1.000
_cell.length_c   1.000
_cell.angle_alpha   90.00
_cell.angle_beta   90.00
_cell.angle_gamma   90.00
#
_symmetry.space_group_name_H-M   'P 1'
#
loop_
_entity.id
_entity.type
_entity.pdbx_description
1 polymer ?
#
loop_
_entity_poly.entity_id
_entity_poly.type
_entity_poly.pdbx_seq_one_letter_code
_entity_poly.pdbx_strand_id
1 'polypeptide(L)'
;MFDLSDVKFVKRVVVGSDDPNHMQSEAKIEEARALLNRCFTETPKGTIIGVEKSFTVLQIGEHQMVLQWLCYHVGFPRKPAWLEG
;
A
#
# COMPACT_ATOMS: atom_id res chain seq x y z
N MET A 1 16.77 9.44 -14.58
CA MET A 1 15.42 9.09 -15.08
C MET A 1 15.13 7.68 -14.60
N PHE A 2 14.00 7.43 -13.96
CA PHE A 2 13.61 6.10 -13.51
C PHE A 2 13.10 5.31 -14.73
N ASP A 3 13.70 4.16 -15.02
CA ASP A 3 13.29 3.30 -16.14
C ASP A 3 12.37 2.18 -15.63
N LEU A 4 11.16 2.12 -16.19
CA LEU A 4 10.21 1.06 -15.87
C LEU A 4 10.70 -0.33 -16.33
N SER A 5 11.60 -0.38 -17.32
CA SER A 5 12.22 -1.61 -17.81
C SER A 5 13.05 -2.32 -16.73
N ASP A 6 13.54 -1.58 -15.74
CA ASP A 6 14.28 -2.15 -14.61
C ASP A 6 13.35 -2.74 -13.55
N VAL A 7 12.04 -2.50 -13.59
CA VAL A 7 11.10 -2.99 -12.58
C VAL A 7 10.74 -4.46 -12.85
N LYS A 8 11.28 -5.35 -12.03
CA LYS A 8 11.02 -6.81 -12.11
C LYS A 8 10.09 -7.31 -11.01
N PHE A 9 9.82 -6.49 -10.01
CA PHE A 9 8.95 -6.82 -8.90
C PHE A 9 8.17 -5.58 -8.46
N VAL A 10 6.87 -5.75 -8.20
CA VAL A 10 6.00 -4.69 -7.70
C VAL A 10 5.39 -5.12 -6.39
N LYS A 11 5.58 -4.33 -5.33
CA LYS A 11 4.87 -4.48 -4.07
C LYS A 11 3.74 -3.46 -4.00
N ARG A 12 2.52 -3.96 -3.81
CA ARG A 12 1.37 -3.14 -3.43
C ARG A 12 1.35 -2.98 -1.91
N VAL A 13 1.26 -1.73 -1.45
CA VAL A 13 1.07 -1.39 -0.04
C VAL A 13 -0.18 -0.53 0.08
N VAL A 14 -1.20 -1.04 0.78
CA VAL A 14 -2.45 -0.33 1.04
C VAL A 14 -2.34 0.35 2.40
N VAL A 15 -2.59 1.66 2.44
CA VAL A 15 -2.63 2.45 3.67
C VAL A 15 -4.02 3.06 3.81
N GLY A 16 -4.77 2.63 4.82
CA GLY A 16 -6.16 3.01 5.06
C GLY A 16 -7.04 1.78 5.26
N SER A 17 -8.36 1.97 5.22
CA SER A 17 -9.33 0.86 5.33
C SER A 17 -9.95 0.59 3.96
N ASP A 18 -9.63 -0.55 3.35
CA ASP A 18 -10.14 -0.99 2.04
C ASP A 18 -11.19 -2.11 2.15
N ASP A 19 -11.40 -2.66 3.36
CA ASP A 19 -12.39 -3.71 3.61
C ASP A 19 -13.60 -3.18 4.43
N PRO A 20 -14.82 -3.21 3.87
CA PRO A 20 -16.07 -2.90 4.58
C PRO A 20 -16.32 -3.70 5.84
N ASN A 21 -15.95 -4.99 5.82
CA ASN A 21 -16.26 -5.92 6.88
C ASN A 21 -15.20 -5.88 7.99
N HIS A 22 -14.05 -5.24 7.71
CA HIS A 22 -12.92 -5.18 8.61
C HIS A 22 -12.23 -3.82 8.53
N MET A 23 -12.74 -2.85 9.28
CA MET A 23 -12.06 -1.57 9.49
C MET A 23 -10.65 -1.84 10.01
N GLN A 24 -9.64 -1.35 9.30
CA GLN A 24 -8.26 -1.51 9.72
C GLN A 24 -8.04 -0.73 11.02
N SER A 25 -7.48 -1.39 12.02
CA SER A 25 -7.08 -0.70 13.25
C SER A 25 -5.95 0.28 12.96
N GLU A 26 -5.81 1.30 13.80
CA GLU A 26 -4.70 2.26 13.68
C GLU A 26 -3.33 1.55 13.68
N ALA A 27 -3.18 0.49 14.48
CA ALA A 27 -1.98 -0.34 14.51
C ALA A 27 -1.69 -0.99 13.15
N LYS A 28 -2.71 -1.51 12.45
CA LYS A 28 -2.55 -2.09 11.11
C LYS A 28 -2.21 -1.05 10.05
N ILE A 29 -2.80 0.13 10.15
CA ILE A 29 -2.46 1.26 9.27
C ILE A 29 -0.99 1.66 9.48
N GLU A 30 -0.51 1.67 10.73
CA GLU A 30 0.87 2.01 11.04
C GLU A 30 1.85 0.92 10.60
N GLU A 31 1.50 -0.36 10.73
CA GLU A 31 2.27 -1.48 10.14
C GLU A 31 2.43 -1.32 8.61
N ALA A 32 1.34 -0.94 7.92
CA ALA A 32 1.38 -0.70 6.48
C ALA A 32 2.25 0.51 6.11
N ARG A 33 2.19 1.59 6.90
CA ARG A 33 3.08 2.76 6.73
C ARG A 33 4.54 2.41 6.99
N ALA A 34 4.82 1.63 8.03
CA ALA A 34 6.17 1.16 8.32
C ALA A 34 6.71 0.29 7.18
N LEU A 35 5.89 -0.59 6.62
CA LEU A 35 6.23 -1.36 5.43
C LEU A 35 6.52 -0.47 4.22
N LEU A 36 5.67 0.53 3.96
CA LEU A 36 5.88 1.49 2.86
C LEU A 36 7.20 2.25 3.03
N ASN A 37 7.49 2.76 4.24
CA ASN A 37 8.73 3.44 4.54
C ASN A 37 9.94 2.50 4.33
N ARG A 38 9.83 1.25 4.79
CA ARG A 38 10.86 0.22 4.59
C ARG A 38 11.16 -0.03 3.12
N CYS A 39 10.16 0.05 2.24
CA CYS A 39 10.36 -0.05 0.80
C CYS A 39 11.29 1.02 0.22
N PHE A 40 11.39 2.19 0.85
CA PHE A 40 12.22 3.30 0.37
C PHE A 40 13.58 3.40 1.08
N THR A 41 13.70 2.80 2.27
CA THR A 41 14.93 2.88 3.07
C THR A 41 15.83 1.66 2.89
N GLU A 42 15.25 0.45 2.80
CA GLU A 42 16.01 -0.80 2.73
C GLU A 42 16.44 -1.15 1.30
N THR A 43 17.44 -2.02 1.17
CA THR A 43 17.98 -2.45 -0.14
C THR A 43 17.30 -3.73 -0.64
N PRO A 44 16.94 -3.83 -1.94
CA PRO A 44 16.98 -2.75 -2.95
C PRO A 44 15.94 -1.67 -2.65
N LYS A 45 16.30 -0.39 -2.87
CA LYS A 45 15.37 0.72 -2.68
C LYS A 45 14.31 0.70 -3.76
N GLY A 46 13.06 0.68 -3.33
CA GLY A 46 11.91 0.77 -4.20
C GLY A 46 11.66 2.20 -4.66
N THR A 47 10.88 2.35 -5.72
CA THR A 47 10.39 3.65 -6.22
C THR A 47 8.89 3.56 -6.44
N ILE A 48 8.15 4.62 -6.12
CA ILE A 48 6.73 4.69 -6.41
C ILE A 48 6.54 4.74 -7.94
N ILE A 49 5.85 3.76 -8.49
CA ILE A 49 5.50 3.69 -9.91
C ILE A 49 4.03 4.00 -10.17
N GLY A 50 3.21 4.04 -9.12
CA GLY A 50 1.80 4.38 -9.18
C GLY A 50 1.22 4.61 -7.79
N VAL A 51 0.22 5.48 -7.71
CA VAL A 51 -0.57 5.71 -6.50
C VAL A 51 -2.04 5.74 -6.89
N GLU A 52 -2.82 4.86 -6.29
CA GLU A 52 -4.28 4.86 -6.39
C GLU A 52 -4.84 5.59 -5.17
N LYS A 53 -5.69 6.59 -5.41
CA LYS A 53 -6.46 7.26 -4.36
C LYS A 53 -7.88 6.74 -4.42
N SER A 54 -8.28 5.96 -3.43
CA SER A 54 -9.53 5.22 -3.47
C SER A 54 -10.39 5.57 -2.27
N PHE A 55 -11.70 5.60 -2.52
CA PHE A 55 -12.69 5.70 -1.47
C PHE A 55 -13.93 4.92 -1.90
N THR A 56 -14.67 4.44 -0.89
CA THR A 56 -15.95 3.77 -1.08
C THR A 56 -16.92 4.27 -0.03
N VAL A 57 -18.15 4.57 -0.44
CA VAL A 57 -19.23 4.93 0.47
C VAL A 57 -20.15 3.74 0.60
N LEU A 58 -20.43 3.33 1.83
CA LEU A 58 -21.27 2.18 2.15
C LEU A 58 -22.46 2.64 2.97
N GLN A 59 -23.61 2.08 2.66
CA GLN A 59 -24.82 2.21 3.46
C GLN A 59 -25.05 0.90 4.21
N ILE A 60 -25.02 0.96 5.54
CA ILE A 60 -25.25 -0.18 6.42
C ILE A 60 -26.42 0.20 7.34
N GLY A 61 -27.62 -0.24 6.97
CA GLY A 61 -28.86 0.22 7.61
C GLY A 61 -29.04 1.73 7.40
N GLU A 62 -29.19 2.47 8.50
CA GLU A 62 -29.30 3.94 8.49
C GLU A 62 -27.95 4.66 8.60
N HIS A 63 -26.84 3.92 8.75
CA HIS A 63 -25.51 4.51 8.87
C HIS A 63 -24.82 4.58 7.51
N GLN A 64 -24.21 5.73 7.23
CA GLN A 64 -23.30 5.89 6.11
C GLN A 64 -21.84 5.84 6.61
N MET A 65 -21.05 4.96 6.01
CA MET A 65 -19.63 4.83 6.28
C MET A 65 -18.83 5.21 5.04
N VAL A 66 -17.71 5.91 5.24
CA VAL A 66 -16.77 6.23 4.16
C VAL A 66 -15.45 5.53 4.45
N LEU A 67 -15.08 4.63 3.57
CA LEU A 67 -13.77 4.00 3.53
C LEU A 67 -12.85 4.82 2.64
N GLN A 68 -11.61 5.04 3.09
CA GLN A 68 -10.60 5.74 2.32
C GLN A 68 -9.26 5.06 2.48
N TRP A 69 -8.54 4.91 1.37
CA TRP A 69 -7.21 4.32 1.36
C TRP A 69 -6.39 4.77 0.16
N LEU A 70 -5.07 4.61 0.29
CA LEU A 70 -4.10 4.79 -0.78
C LEU A 70 -3.44 3.45 -1.07
N CYS A 71 -3.43 3.03 -2.34
CA CYS A 71 -2.60 1.90 -2.78
C CYS A 71 -1.34 2.43 -3.47
N TYR A 72 -0.20 2.24 -2.81
CA TYR A 72 1.11 2.54 -3.37
C TYR A 72 1.64 1.32 -4.10
N HIS A 73 2.01 1.50 -5.37
CA HIS A 73 2.72 0.51 -6.15
C HIS A 73 4.20 0.87 -6.12
N VAL A 74 4.99 0.05 -5.42
CA VAL A 74 6.43 0.24 -5.30
C VAL A 74 7.15 -0.76 -6.18
N GLY A 75 7.84 -0.25 -7.20
CA GLY A 75 8.65 -1.03 -8.13
C GLY A 75 10.06 -1.26 -7.60
N PHE A 76 10.59 -2.47 -7.81
CA PHE A 76 11.94 -2.88 -7.44
C PHE A 76 12.64 -3.61 -8.60
N PRO A 77 13.99 -3.52 -8.69
CA PRO A 77 14.76 -4.25 -9.69
C PRO A 77 14.83 -5.77 -9.46
N ARG A 78 14.52 -6.21 -8.24
CA ARG A 78 14.37 -7.60 -7.82
C ARG A 78 13.55 -7.64 -6.54
N LYS A 79 12.97 -8.78 -6.18
CA LYS A 79 12.27 -8.95 -4.90
C LYS A 79 13.23 -8.68 -3.72
N PRO A 80 12.92 -7.75 -2.80
CA PRO A 80 13.64 -7.59 -1.55
C PRO A 80 13.61 -8.87 -0.68
N ALA A 81 14.76 -9.27 -0.12
CA ALA A 81 14.85 -10.46 0.72
C ALA A 81 14.07 -10.33 2.04
N TRP A 82 13.92 -9.10 2.53
CA TRP A 82 13.16 -8.82 3.75
C TRP A 82 11.65 -8.76 3.54
N LEU A 83 11.16 -8.83 2.30
CA LEU A 83 9.73 -8.97 2.01
C LEU A 83 9.24 -10.40 2.18
N GLU A 84 10.10 -11.33 2.60
CA GLU A 84 9.69 -12.69 2.91
C GLU A 84 8.93 -12.74 4.24
N GLY A 85 7.70 -13.26 4.11
CA GLY A 85 6.77 -13.72 5.13
C GLY A 85 5.93 -14.81 4.47
#